data_AF-A0A537MUK5-F1
#
_entry.id   AF-A0A537MUK5-F1
#
_cell.length_a   1.000
_cell.length_b   1.000
_cell.length_c   1.000
_cell.angle_alpha   90.00
_cell.angle_beta   90.00
_cell.angle_gamma   90.00
#
_symmetry.space_group_name_H-M   'P 1'
#
loop_
_entity.id
_entity.type
_entity.pdbx_description
1 polymer ?
#
loop_
_entity_poly.entity_id
_entity_poly.type
_entity_poly.pdbx_seq_one_letter_code
_entity_poly.pdbx_strand_id
1 'polypeptide(L)'
;MIDALFGAGLARPIGGATAELIDRINRDKLPVVAVDVPSGLHGDTGEVMGTAPHAELTVTFFRGKPGHYSLEGLRRCGALRIADIGIPAAVLDAIAPRLWRNEPPLWKHALRPGDP
;
A
#
# COMPACT_ATOMS: atom_id res chain seq x y z
N MET A 1 -4.32 5.51 16.43
CA MET A 1 -5.47 4.99 15.64
C MET A 1 -5.03 3.72 14.94
N ILE A 2 -5.86 2.67 14.94
CA ILE A 2 -5.68 1.52 14.05
C ILE A 2 -6.68 1.68 12.90
N ASP A 3 -6.18 1.86 11.69
CA ASP A 3 -6.99 1.92 10.49
C ASP A 3 -7.17 0.51 9.91
N ALA A 4 -8.38 -0.02 10.09
CA ALA A 4 -8.83 -1.29 9.55
C ALA A 4 -10.23 -1.15 8.93
N LEU A 5 -10.56 0.04 8.42
CA LEU A 5 -11.89 0.32 7.85
C LEU A 5 -12.05 -0.34 6.47
N PHE A 6 -11.01 -0.24 5.62
CA PHE A 6 -10.95 -0.85 4.30
C PHE A 6 -9.53 -1.30 3.97
N GLY A 7 -9.38 -2.45 3.33
CA GLY A 7 -8.12 -2.93 2.76
C GLY A 7 -8.08 -2.80 1.24
N ALA A 8 -7.31 -3.66 0.57
CA ALA A 8 -7.15 -3.64 -0.89
C ALA A 8 -8.45 -3.86 -1.69
N GLY A 9 -9.53 -4.36 -1.07
CA GLY A 9 -10.83 -4.59 -1.70
C GLY A 9 -11.74 -3.36 -1.82
N LEU A 10 -11.24 -2.15 -1.56
CA LEU A 10 -12.02 -0.92 -1.72
C LEU A 10 -12.44 -0.73 -3.18
N ALA A 11 -13.74 -0.79 -3.45
CA ALA A 11 -14.29 -0.68 -4.81
C ALA A 11 -14.96 0.66 -5.12
N ARG A 12 -15.11 1.55 -4.12
CA ARG A 12 -15.79 2.85 -4.26
C ARG A 12 -15.12 3.94 -3.44
N PRO A 13 -15.19 5.22 -3.86
CA PRO A 13 -14.67 6.34 -3.07
C PRO A 13 -15.26 6.38 -1.66
N ILE A 14 -14.41 6.69 -0.68
CA ILE A 14 -14.82 6.95 0.70
C ILE A 14 -15.58 8.28 0.74
N GLY A 15 -16.73 8.27 1.40
CA GLY A 15 -17.58 9.44 1.60
C GLY A 15 -18.30 9.41 2.95
N GLY A 16 -19.11 10.43 3.20
CA GLY A 16 -19.92 10.57 4.42
C GLY A 16 -19.08 10.58 5.69
N ALA A 17 -19.64 10.02 6.77
CA ALA A 17 -19.03 10.04 8.11
C ALA A 17 -17.62 9.41 8.14
N THR A 18 -17.33 8.43 7.29
CA THR A 18 -15.98 7.82 7.21
C THR A 18 -14.97 8.80 6.63
N ALA A 19 -15.34 9.56 5.59
CA ALA A 19 -14.46 10.60 5.05
C ALA A 19 -14.19 11.69 6.10
N GLU A 20 -15.24 12.16 6.78
CA GLU A 20 -15.12 13.17 7.84
C GLU A 20 -14.21 12.72 9.00
N LEU A 21 -14.29 11.43 9.36
CA LEU A 21 -13.41 10.83 10.37
C LEU A 21 -11.95 10.84 9.92
N ILE A 22 -11.66 10.40 8.69
CA ILE A 22 -10.30 10.36 8.13
C ILE A 22 -9.74 11.78 8.00
N ASP A 23 -10.55 12.74 7.54
CA ASP A 23 -10.13 14.13 7.40
C ASP A 23 -9.80 14.76 8.76
N ARG A 24 -10.57 14.42 9.81
CA ARG A 24 -10.24 14.81 11.18
C ARG A 24 -8.93 14.18 11.66
N ILE A 25 -8.72 12.89 11.43
CA ILE A 25 -7.48 12.19 11.78
C ILE A 25 -6.27 12.88 11.12
N ASN A 26 -6.38 13.20 9.84
CA ASN A 26 -5.33 13.89 9.07
C ASN A 26 -5.07 15.30 9.59
N ARG A 27 -6.13 16.09 9.82
CA ARG A 27 -6.02 17.46 10.34
C ARG A 27 -5.36 17.50 11.71
N ASP A 28 -5.77 16.60 12.60
CA ASP A 28 -5.29 16.54 13.98
C ASP A 28 -3.94 15.79 14.08
N LYS A 29 -3.40 15.30 12.95
CA LYS A 29 -2.13 14.56 12.82
C LYS A 29 -2.00 13.41 13.82
N LEU A 30 -3.09 12.67 14.00
CA LEU A 30 -3.08 11.54 14.92
C LEU A 30 -2.21 10.41 14.35
N PRO A 31 -1.42 9.70 15.18
CA PRO A 31 -0.64 8.57 14.71
C PRO A 31 -1.55 7.43 14.25
N VAL A 32 -1.36 6.97 13.01
CA VAL A 32 -2.14 5.90 12.38
C VAL A 32 -1.26 4.70 12.07
N VAL A 33 -1.73 3.51 12.45
CA VAL A 33 -1.24 2.23 11.93
C VAL A 33 -2.31 1.65 11.03
N ALA A 34 -2.01 1.47 9.75
CA ALA A 34 -2.93 0.90 8.78
C ALA A 34 -2.76 -0.61 8.63
N VAL A 35 -3.88 -1.31 8.50
CA VAL A 35 -3.95 -2.74 8.24
C VAL A 35 -4.22 -2.96 6.76
N ASP A 36 -3.40 -3.78 6.11
CA ASP A 36 -3.39 -4.07 4.69
C ASP A 36 -2.99 -2.88 3.80
N VAL A 37 -3.83 -1.86 3.71
CA VAL A 37 -3.65 -0.64 2.91
C VAL A 37 -4.30 0.51 3.68
N PRO A 38 -3.74 1.74 3.73
CA PRO A 38 -4.46 2.88 4.29
C PRO A 38 -5.84 3.01 3.65
N SER A 39 -6.89 3.07 4.46
CA SER A 39 -8.27 3.15 3.99
C SER A 39 -8.44 4.32 3.03
N GLY A 40 -8.91 4.04 1.82
CA GLY A 40 -9.06 5.05 0.78
C GLY A 40 -7.92 5.09 -0.23
N LEU A 41 -6.82 4.36 -0.03
CA LEU A 41 -5.80 4.15 -1.05
C LEU A 41 -6.15 2.87 -1.83
N HIS A 42 -6.28 2.97 -3.15
CA HIS A 42 -6.57 1.82 -4.01
C HIS A 42 -5.38 0.86 -4.05
N GLY A 43 -5.61 -0.44 -3.79
CA GLY A 43 -4.56 -1.45 -3.71
C GLY A 43 -3.72 -1.59 -4.99
N ASP A 44 -4.35 -1.59 -6.17
CA ASP A 44 -3.63 -1.78 -7.44
C ASP A 44 -3.08 -0.50 -8.09
N THR A 45 -3.80 0.62 -8.02
CA THR A 45 -3.38 1.87 -8.70
C THR A 45 -2.65 2.82 -7.75
N GLY A 46 -2.92 2.72 -6.46
CA GLY A 46 -2.49 3.70 -5.47
C GLY A 46 -3.19 5.05 -5.59
N GLU A 47 -4.34 5.11 -6.28
CA GLU A 47 -5.20 6.30 -6.30
C GLU A 47 -5.84 6.52 -4.93
N VAL A 48 -5.99 7.79 -4.51
CA VAL A 48 -6.76 8.13 -3.32
C VAL A 48 -8.24 8.24 -3.71
N MET A 49 -9.03 7.26 -3.28
CA MET A 49 -10.45 7.13 -3.52
C MET A 49 -11.24 7.94 -2.47
N GLY A 50 -11.35 9.25 -2.67
CA GLY A 50 -12.03 10.18 -1.76
C GLY A 50 -11.05 10.82 -0.78
N THR A 51 -10.76 10.15 0.33
CA THR A 51 -9.75 10.58 1.31
C THR A 51 -9.04 9.35 1.88
N ALA A 52 -7.81 9.53 2.36
CA ALA A 52 -7.01 8.47 2.97
C ALA A 52 -6.16 9.01 4.11
N PRO A 53 -5.95 8.24 5.20
CA PRO A 53 -5.09 8.67 6.30
C PRO A 53 -3.61 8.67 5.89
N HIS A 54 -2.80 9.45 6.60
CA HIS A 54 -1.34 9.29 6.60
C HIS A 54 -0.93 8.35 7.73
N ALA A 55 -0.53 7.13 7.38
CA ALA A 55 -0.03 6.14 8.33
C ALA A 55 1.45 6.37 8.65
N GLU A 56 1.82 6.13 9.91
CA GLU A 56 3.23 5.97 10.31
C GLU A 56 3.73 4.56 9.99
N LEU A 57 2.83 3.58 9.99
CA LEU A 57 3.10 2.18 9.70
C LEU A 57 1.91 1.56 8.97
N THR A 58 2.17 0.85 7.87
CA THR A 58 1.21 -0.04 7.22
C THR A 58 1.70 -1.48 7.34
N VAL A 59 0.85 -2.36 7.86
CA VAL A 59 1.11 -3.81 7.91
C VAL A 59 0.25 -4.49 6.86
N THR A 60 0.87 -4.92 5.76
CA THR A 60 0.24 -5.70 4.69
C THR A 60 0.56 -7.18 4.83
N PHE A 61 -0.27 -8.03 4.24
CA PHE A 61 -0.13 -9.49 4.35
C PHE A 61 0.30 -10.10 3.02
N PHE A 62 1.13 -11.15 3.10
CA PHE A 62 1.63 -11.96 2.00
C PHE A 62 2.54 -11.24 1.00
N ARG A 63 2.07 -10.14 0.39
CA ARG A 63 2.81 -9.30 -0.55
C ARG A 63 2.44 -7.83 -0.37
N GLY A 64 3.37 -6.96 -0.77
CA GLY A 64 3.06 -5.56 -1.02
C GLY A 64 2.17 -5.44 -2.26
N LYS A 65 1.17 -4.57 -2.18
CA LYS A 65 0.29 -4.25 -3.29
C LYS A 65 0.96 -3.15 -4.14
N PRO A 66 0.68 -3.05 -5.45
CA PRO A 66 1.31 -2.04 -6.30
C PRO A 66 1.08 -0.61 -5.78
N GLY A 67 -0.12 -0.34 -5.26
CA GLY A 67 -0.51 0.93 -4.66
C GLY A 67 0.33 1.35 -3.45
N HIS A 68 0.97 0.41 -2.74
CA HIS A 68 1.94 0.77 -1.68
C HIS A 68 3.20 1.44 -2.22
N TYR A 69 3.55 1.15 -3.47
CA TYR A 69 4.74 1.64 -4.14
C TYR A 69 4.43 2.77 -5.13
N SER A 70 3.17 3.23 -5.22
CA SER A 70 2.80 4.42 -5.98
C SER A 70 3.29 5.69 -5.25
N LEU A 71 3.24 6.84 -5.93
CA LEU A 71 3.57 8.13 -5.33
C LEU A 71 2.74 8.41 -4.06
N GLU A 72 1.43 8.16 -4.12
CA GLU A 72 0.54 8.35 -2.96
C GLU A 72 0.73 7.25 -1.91
N GLY A 73 1.05 6.01 -2.32
CA GLY A 73 1.44 4.94 -1.41
C GLY A 73 2.63 5.31 -0.55
N LEU A 74 3.70 5.83 -1.16
CA LEU A 74 4.91 6.28 -0.46
C LEU A 74 4.64 7.43 0.51
N ARG A 75 3.66 8.31 0.19
CA ARG A 75 3.27 9.44 1.04
C ARG A 75 2.39 9.05 2.22
N ARG A 76 1.67 7.92 2.13
CA ARG A 76 0.58 7.57 3.05
C ARG A 76 0.78 6.28 3.83
N CYS A 77 1.65 5.40 3.39
CA CYS A 77 1.87 4.12 4.08
C CYS A 77 2.86 4.20 5.25
N GLY A 78 3.65 5.28 5.34
CA GLY A 78 4.75 5.34 6.29
C GLY A 78 5.70 4.16 6.11
N ALA A 79 6.14 3.55 7.21
CA ALA A 79 6.88 2.30 7.15
C ALA A 79 5.97 1.15 6.64
N LEU A 80 6.41 0.41 5.63
CA LEU A 80 5.66 -0.76 5.13
C LEU A 80 6.24 -2.06 5.71
N ARG A 81 5.41 -2.85 6.39
CA ARG A 81 5.74 -4.20 6.86
C ARG A 81 4.89 -5.23 6.14
N ILE A 82 5.54 -6.17 5.46
CA ILE A 82 4.88 -7.32 4.84
C ILE A 82 4.94 -8.47 5.84
N ALA A 83 3.82 -8.76 6.48
CA ALA A 83 3.69 -9.86 7.42
C ALA A 83 3.52 -11.19 6.66
N ASP A 84 4.33 -12.17 7.06
CA ASP A 84 4.12 -13.56 6.69
C ASP A 84 2.92 -14.11 7.46
N ILE A 85 1.94 -14.63 6.73
CA ILE A 85 0.71 -15.22 7.28
C ILE A 85 0.56 -16.70 6.88
N GLY A 86 1.67 -17.35 6.47
CA GLY A 86 1.70 -18.77 6.16
C GLY A 86 1.19 -19.13 4.77
N ILE A 87 1.15 -18.18 3.83
CA ILE A 87 0.76 -18.47 2.44
C ILE A 87 1.98 -19.03 1.68
N PRO A 88 1.91 -20.27 1.13
CA PRO A 88 3.04 -20.90 0.45
C PRO A 88 3.47 -20.15 -0.81
N ALA A 89 4.77 -20.19 -1.14
CA ALA A 89 5.31 -19.57 -2.34
C ALA A 89 4.69 -20.12 -3.64
N ALA A 90 4.31 -21.41 -3.65
CA ALA A 90 3.65 -22.06 -4.79
C ALA A 90 2.31 -21.41 -5.20
N VAL A 91 1.68 -20.62 -4.31
CA VAL A 91 0.48 -19.85 -4.66
C VAL A 91 0.76 -18.82 -5.76
N LEU A 92 2.01 -18.38 -5.90
CA LEU A 92 2.40 -17.45 -6.97
C LEU A 92 2.29 -18.07 -8.37
N ASP A 93 2.42 -19.39 -8.50
CA ASP A 93 2.27 -20.07 -9.79
C ASP A 93 0.83 -19.94 -10.31
N ALA A 94 -0.15 -19.99 -9.40
CA ALA A 94 -1.56 -19.78 -9.72
C ALA A 94 -1.92 -18.31 -9.93
N ILE A 95 -1.37 -17.39 -9.11
CA ILE A 95 -1.61 -15.95 -9.25
C ILE A 95 -0.99 -15.41 -10.55
N ALA A 96 0.15 -15.97 -10.97
CA ALA A 96 0.91 -15.57 -12.16
C ALA A 96 1.11 -14.03 -12.25
N PRO A 97 1.78 -13.41 -11.25
CA PRO A 97 1.90 -11.95 -11.18
C PRO A 97 2.68 -11.40 -12.38
N ARG A 98 2.19 -10.27 -12.91
CA ARG A 98 2.76 -9.57 -14.08
C ARG A 98 3.45 -8.26 -13.73
N LEU A 99 3.59 -7.97 -12.44
CA LEU A 99 4.21 -6.75 -11.93
C LEU A 99 5.22 -7.10 -10.85
N TRP A 100 6.35 -6.39 -10.88
CA TRP A 100 7.44 -6.55 -9.92
C TRP A 100 7.80 -5.19 -9.32
N ARG A 101 8.22 -5.19 -8.05
CA ARG A 101 8.81 -4.00 -7.45
C ARG A 101 10.11 -3.68 -8.18
N ASN A 102 10.26 -2.44 -8.62
CA ASN A 102 11.47 -2.01 -9.31
C ASN A 102 12.68 -2.09 -8.38
N GLU A 103 13.54 -3.08 -8.60
CA GLU A 103 14.67 -3.40 -7.73
C GLU A 103 15.88 -3.76 -8.59
N PRO A 104 17.13 -3.48 -8.13
CA PRO A 104 18.34 -3.70 -8.90
C PRO A 104 18.46 -5.08 -9.57
N PRO A 105 18.10 -6.22 -8.94
CA PRO A 105 18.18 -7.52 -9.61
C PRO A 105 17.41 -7.61 -10.94
N LEU A 106 16.35 -6.79 -11.13
CA LEU A 106 15.56 -6.78 -12.36
C LEU A 106 16.23 -6.09 -13.54
N TRP A 107 17.16 -5.16 -13.32
CA TRP A 107 17.75 -4.34 -14.39
C TRP A 107 19.27 -4.19 -14.32
N LYS A 108 19.91 -4.52 -13.19
CA LYS A 108 21.36 -4.31 -12.99
C LYS A 108 22.21 -5.08 -14.00
N HIS A 109 21.72 -6.21 -14.49
CA HIS A 109 22.38 -6.99 -15.54
C HIS A 109 22.38 -6.28 -16.92
N ALA A 110 21.48 -5.32 -17.11
CA ALA A 110 21.36 -4.54 -18.34
C ALA A 110 22.20 -3.25 -18.31
N LEU A 111 22.69 -2.85 -17.14
CA LEU A 111 23.62 -1.72 -17.01
C LEU A 111 25.01 -2.11 -17.48
N ARG A 112 25.64 -1.27 -18.30
CA ARG A 112 27.04 -1.46 -18.70
C ARG A 112 27.97 -0.92 -17.61
N PRO A 113 29.16 -1.49 -17.43
CA PRO A 113 30.17 -0.88 -16.57
C PRO A 113 30.47 0.56 -17.06
N GLY A 114 30.16 1.56 -16.24
CA GLY A 114 30.35 2.98 -16.55
C GLY A 114 29.09 3.75 -16.95
N ASP A 115 27.92 3.12 -17.02
CA ASP A 115 26.65 3.85 -16.95
C ASP A 115 26.50 4.44 -15.54
N PRO A 116 26.12 5.73 -15.40
CA PRO A 116 26.04 6.43 -14.12
C PRO A 116 25.02 5.82 -13.15
#